data_AF-A0A929IKP0-F1
#
_entry.id   AF-A0A929IKP0-F1
#
_cell.length_a   1.000
_cell.length_b   1.000
_cell.length_c   1.000
_cell.angle_alpha   90.00
_cell.angle_beta   90.00
_cell.angle_gamma   90.00
#
_symmetry.space_group_name_H-M   'P 1'
#
loop_
_entity.id
_entity.type
_entity.pdbx_description
1 polymer ?
#
loop_
_entity_poly.entity_id
_entity_poly.type
_entity_poly.pdbx_seq_one_letter_code
_entity_poly.pdbx_strand_id
1 'polypeptide(L)' 'MKKLLAGLLWAALAVTGGQAAAGTPKDTLIMAKDMSDIITLDPAEVFEFTGGELTANIYDRVMMFEPEDLTTLV' A
#
# COMPACT_ATOMS: atom_id res chain seq x y z
N MET A 1 15.24 -26.42 -41.50
CA MET A 1 15.95 -26.67 -40.22
C MET A 1 16.40 -25.40 -39.50
N LYS A 2 17.14 -24.47 -40.14
CA LYS A 2 17.62 -23.23 -39.48
C LYS A 2 16.52 -22.32 -38.90
N LYS A 3 15.36 -22.21 -39.58
CA LYS A 3 14.20 -21.43 -39.09
C LYS A 3 13.49 -22.07 -37.88
N LEU A 4 13.48 -23.41 -37.81
CA LEU A 4 12.95 -24.16 -36.66
C LEU A 4 13.87 -24.02 -35.44
N LEU A 5 15.18 -24.11 -35.65
CA LEU A 5 16.20 -23.85 -34.61
C LEU A 5 16.14 -22.41 -34.09
N ALA A 6 15.97 -21.43 -34.98
CA ALA A 6 15.79 -20.04 -34.57
C ALA A 6 14.49 -19.84 -33.76
N GLY A 7 13.38 -20.47 -34.18
CA GLY A 7 12.12 -20.43 -33.43
C GLY A 7 12.22 -21.07 -32.05
N LEU A 8 12.91 -22.19 -31.92
CA LEU A 8 13.19 -22.84 -30.63
C LEU A 8 14.06 -21.98 -29.71
N LEU A 9 15.07 -21.29 -30.25
CA LEU A 9 15.89 -20.35 -29.47
C LEU A 9 15.07 -19.19 -28.92
N TRP A 10 14.22 -18.58 -29.77
CA TRP A 10 13.34 -17.48 -29.36
C TRP A 10 12.32 -17.91 -28.30
N ALA A 11 11.75 -19.11 -28.43
CA ALA A 11 10.86 -19.67 -27.42
C ALA A 11 11.58 -19.92 -26.08
N ALA A 12 12.82 -20.41 -26.11
CA ALA A 12 13.62 -20.59 -24.90
C ALA A 12 13.98 -19.27 -24.21
N LEU A 13 14.27 -18.22 -24.99
CA LEU A 13 14.50 -16.85 -24.48
C LEU A 13 13.22 -16.22 -23.90
N ALA A 14 12.05 -16.50 -24.46
CA ALA A 14 10.77 -16.03 -23.93
C ALA A 14 10.40 -16.70 -22.60
N VAL A 15 10.69 -18.00 -22.44
CA VAL A 15 10.44 -18.76 -21.19
C VAL A 15 11.45 -18.39 -20.08
N THR A 16 12.64 -17.90 -20.45
CA THR A 16 13.67 -17.44 -19.50
C THR A 16 13.64 -15.93 -19.26
N GLY A 17 12.70 -15.21 -19.87
CA GLY A 17 12.45 -13.80 -19.60
C GLY A 17 12.31 -13.58 -18.10
N GLY A 18 13.21 -12.79 -17.53
CA GLY A 18 13.44 -12.70 -16.09
C GLY A 18 12.15 -12.51 -15.30
N GLN A 19 12.03 -13.28 -14.21
CA GLN A 19 10.93 -13.15 -13.26
C GLN A 19 10.94 -11.70 -12.73
N ALA A 20 9.95 -10.91 -13.14
CA ALA A 20 9.76 -9.59 -12.59
C ALA A 20 9.28 -9.76 -11.15
N ALA A 21 10.21 -9.68 -10.20
CA ALA A 21 9.88 -9.64 -8.78
C ALA A 21 9.29 -8.27 -8.46
N ALA A 22 7.96 -8.22 -8.30
CA ALA A 22 7.29 -7.01 -7.84
C ALA A 22 7.66 -6.77 -6.37
N GLY A 23 8.47 -5.74 -6.11
CA GLY A 23 8.71 -5.21 -4.78
C GLY A 23 7.77 -4.05 -4.46
N THR A 24 7.67 -3.68 -3.19
CA THR A 24 6.96 -2.47 -2.76
C THR A 24 7.59 -1.22 -3.39
N PRO A 25 6.82 -0.33 -4.03
CA PRO A 25 7.33 0.95 -4.52
C PRO A 25 8.02 1.77 -3.40
N LYS A 26 9.06 2.53 -3.75
CA LYS A 26 9.89 3.26 -2.76
C LYS A 26 9.12 4.35 -2.01
N ASP A 27 8.03 4.82 -2.58
CA ASP A 27 7.18 5.93 -2.16
C ASP A 27 5.80 5.46 -1.66
N THR A 28 5.61 4.15 -1.49
CA THR A 28 4.35 3.57 -1.03
C THR A 28 4.58 2.76 0.24
N LEU A 29 3.85 3.08 1.30
CA LEU A 29 3.75 2.22 2.47
C LEU A 29 2.64 1.19 2.24
N ILE A 30 2.98 -0.10 2.30
CA ILE A 30 1.99 -1.19 2.31
C ILE A 30 1.86 -1.70 3.75
N MET A 31 0.66 -1.61 4.30
CA MET A 31 0.33 -2.04 5.66
C MET A 31 -0.76 -3.11 5.60
N ALA A 32 -0.50 -4.28 6.19
CA ALA A 32 -1.53 -5.29 6.44
C ALA A 32 -2.21 -4.97 7.77
N LYS A 33 -3.53 -4.76 7.75
CA LYS A 33 -4.34 -4.44 8.93
C LYS A 33 -5.70 -5.13 8.83
N ASP A 34 -6.21 -5.65 9.96
CA ASP A 34 -7.61 -6.04 10.06
C ASP A 34 -8.47 -4.79 10.18
N MET A 35 -9.46 -4.65 9.30
CA MET A 35 -10.36 -3.50 9.22
C MET A 35 -11.83 -3.91 9.36
N SER A 36 -12.08 -5.10 9.89
CA SER A 36 -13.43 -5.67 10.01
C SER A 36 -14.32 -4.95 11.03
N ASP A 37 -13.74 -4.14 11.93
CA ASP A 37 -14.47 -3.34 12.91
C ASP A 37 -14.94 -1.99 12.35
N ILE A 38 -14.55 -1.57 11.14
CA ILE A 38 -15.01 -0.29 10.58
C ILE A 38 -16.52 -0.33 10.29
N ILE A 39 -17.28 0.58 10.90
CA ILE A 39 -18.70 0.81 10.60
C ILE A 39 -18.89 2.11 9.81
N THR A 40 -18.19 3.18 10.21
CA THR A 40 -18.29 4.50 9.58
C THR A 40 -16.93 5.20 9.49
N LEU A 41 -16.84 6.15 8.56
CA LEU A 41 -15.71 7.09 8.43
C LEU A 41 -16.15 8.54 8.64
N ASP A 42 -17.40 8.77 9.04
CA ASP A 42 -17.86 10.09 9.48
C ASP A 42 -17.18 10.42 10.82
N PRO A 43 -16.33 11.46 10.91
CA PRO A 43 -15.67 11.84 12.16
C PRO A 43 -16.65 12.15 13.31
N ALA A 44 -17.90 12.50 13.02
CA ALA A 44 -18.93 12.78 14.02
C ALA A 44 -19.61 11.51 14.56
N GLU A 45 -19.46 10.36 13.89
CA GLU A 45 -20.11 9.10 14.25
C GLU A 45 -19.12 7.94 14.48
N VAL A 46 -17.81 8.15 14.25
CA VAL A 46 -16.79 7.10 14.40
C VAL A 46 -16.56 6.75 15.88
N PHE A 47 -16.63 5.46 16.21
CA PHE A 47 -16.38 4.95 17.56
C PHE A 47 -15.42 3.74 17.59
N GLU A 48 -14.97 3.28 16.44
CA GLU A 48 -14.12 2.10 16.29
C GLU A 48 -12.64 2.48 16.18
N PHE A 49 -11.75 1.58 16.60
CA PHE A 49 -10.32 1.88 16.63
C PHE A 49 -9.74 2.04 15.22
N THR A 50 -10.04 1.12 14.31
CA THR A 50 -9.55 1.19 12.93
C THR A 50 -10.17 2.36 12.17
N GLY A 51 -11.45 2.68 12.45
CA GLY A 51 -12.11 3.87 11.90
C GLY A 51 -11.43 5.15 12.34
N GLY A 52 -11.18 5.30 13.65
CA GLY A 52 -10.49 6.47 14.21
C GLY A 52 -9.06 6.67 13.66
N GLU A 53 -8.30 5.58 13.50
CA GLU A 53 -6.97 5.62 12.88
C GLU A 53 -7.04 6.08 11.41
N LEU A 54 -7.97 5.55 10.61
CA LEU A 54 -8.10 5.96 9.23
C LEU A 54 -8.54 7.42 9.11
N THR A 55 -9.52 7.84 9.92
CA THR A 55 -9.96 9.24 10.01
C THR A 55 -8.81 10.19 10.32
N ALA A 56 -7.86 9.79 11.17
CA ALA A 56 -6.65 10.56 11.45
C ALA A 56 -5.71 10.74 10.25
N ASN A 57 -5.76 9.82 9.28
CA ASN A 57 -4.91 9.87 8.08
C ASN A 57 -5.60 10.58 6.89
N ILE A 58 -6.94 10.55 6.81
CA ILE A 58 -7.68 11.05 5.64
C ILE A 58 -8.40 12.39 5.87
N TYR A 59 -8.65 12.79 7.12
CA TYR A 59 -9.22 14.09 7.46
C TYR A 59 -8.16 15.01 8.08
N ASP A 60 -8.19 16.27 7.68
CA ASP A 60 -7.37 17.31 8.27
C ASP A 60 -8.05 17.88 9.54
N ARG A 61 -7.24 18.31 10.51
CA ARG A 61 -7.71 18.83 11.80
C ARG A 61 -7.21 20.26 11.96
N VAL A 62 -7.99 21.09 12.66
CA VAL A 62 -7.58 22.46 12.99
C VAL A 62 -6.34 22.47 13.88
N MET A 63 -6.19 21.44 14.71
CA MET A 63 -5.02 21.23 15.56
C MET A 63 -4.77 19.75 15.81
N MET A 64 -3.52 19.35 15.98
CA MET A 64 -3.10 18.01 16.36
C MET A 64 -1.81 18.04 17.19
N PHE A 65 -1.52 16.95 17.90
CA PHE A 65 -0.23 16.81 18.55
C PHE A 65 0.85 16.46 17.52
N GLU A 66 2.06 16.98 17.72
CA GLU A 66 3.19 16.61 16.88
C GLU A 66 3.50 15.11 17.06
N PRO A 67 3.63 14.32 15.97
CA PRO A 67 3.88 12.88 16.07
C PRO A 67 5.15 12.55 16.87
N GLU A 68 6.18 13.40 16.80
CA GLU A 68 7.44 13.24 17.51
C GLU A 68 7.45 13.83 18.94
N ASP A 69 6.50 14.73 19.26
CA ASP A 69 6.39 15.37 20.58
C ASP A 69 4.92 15.63 20.99
N LEU A 70 4.37 14.70 21.76
CA LEU A 70 2.98 14.77 22.24
C LEU A 70 2.73 15.85 23.31
N THR A 71 3.73 16.63 23.70
CA THR A 71 3.54 17.79 24.58
C THR A 71 3.28 19.08 23.81
N THR A 72 3.55 19.07 22.50
CA THR A 72 3.36 20.20 21.60
C THR A 72 2.10 20.01 20.77
N LEU A 73 1.24 21.02 20.76
CA LEU A 73 0.04 21.09 19.95
C LEU A 73 0.26 22.11 18.82
N VAL A 74 -0.03 21.69 17.59
CA VAL A 74 0.11 22.49 16.36
C VAL A 74 -1.20 22.61 15.61
#